data_AF-A0A1G4G433-F1
#
_entry.id   AF-A0A1G4G433-F1
#
_cell.length_a   1.000
_cell.length_b   1.000
_cell.length_c   1.000
_cell.angle_alpha   90.00
_cell.angle_beta   90.00
_cell.angle_gamma   90.00
#
_symmetry.space_group_name_H-M   'P 1'
#
loop_
_entity.id
_entity.type
_entity.pdbx_description
1 polymer ?
#
loop_
_entity_poly.entity_id
_entity_poly.type
_entity_poly.pdbx_seq_one_letter_code
_entity_poly.pdbx_strand_id
1 'polypeptide(L)'
;MRTVLFISTLLMLILSGCESDKKVSTVKNFYIGIDNSGDKTNPGEFFNPVAMDSLGVDFVVYHYRGPQGTVEDEVNTMKRLGADFDSAGLKVVVNVECGNWNLEMKSADGYEWVNQPDNLHLFKFPPAVLRSLAESKAVWGIQYDELEHSQITRNLSITLKHPDVELVSLAETTGMNFKSADHAVYQGARSLVDECKSDGPPMVLTEHVWPVLFHNFARAGMTPVYKQMKENWSNIWASCAMGACLQYDSELWACIDLWHYNNYPGHSPESLWSNLLFAYWAGVDKAYVESVGRHTYAIDENNQLTLKERGEVLSRFAKEYIRQNPRPYTFRDLEPEIAIIRFDDTMWGQGPETYCTVDDGDKKVNLYWKDWLFGAYDLNTSAESEEWIKAWHTITHGVVKKESLSWNAGNIYKGMPYRCFAPANSVVVYDDSVRKTHLNTLKLAFLCGLSISEETLKDVGDLVRKKGLAVVTSKRFAPNEFVTRYKSGTKVFEDGKGKWIITDDMAGDELKKMVAPWIGNENEIVFRFKGNRKVIMNISSDGKEVDIKTEGI
;
A
#
# COMPACT_ATOMS: atom_id res chain seq x y z
N MET A 1 50.49 -37.27 65.16
CA MET A 1 50.03 -38.51 64.47
C MET A 1 49.05 -38.12 63.39
N ARG A 2 49.42 -38.42 62.13
CA ARG A 2 48.60 -38.96 61.03
C ARG A 2 47.14 -38.47 60.85
N THR A 3 46.86 -37.68 59.79
CA THR A 3 46.15 -38.04 58.52
C THR A 3 44.63 -38.19 58.73
N VAL A 4 43.66 -37.71 57.92
CA VAL A 4 43.50 -37.49 56.46
C VAL A 4 42.27 -36.54 56.28
N LEU A 5 42.16 -35.87 55.12
CA LEU A 5 40.94 -35.67 54.29
C LEU A 5 40.49 -34.22 54.02
N PHE A 6 40.27 -33.96 52.71
CA PHE A 6 39.64 -32.83 52.02
C PHE A 6 40.48 -31.61 51.60
N ILE A 7 41.26 -31.79 50.53
CA ILE A 7 41.60 -30.74 49.56
C ILE A 7 41.25 -31.27 48.15
N SER A 8 40.13 -30.81 47.58
CA SER A 8 39.88 -30.77 46.14
C SER A 8 38.60 -29.98 45.84
N THR A 9 38.63 -28.66 46.00
CA THR A 9 37.53 -27.79 45.53
C THR A 9 38.08 -26.44 45.08
N LEU A 10 39.10 -26.48 44.20
CA LEU A 10 39.61 -25.29 43.55
C LEU A 10 40.30 -25.64 42.23
N LEU A 11 39.57 -26.26 41.29
CA LEU A 11 39.94 -26.29 39.87
C LEU A 11 38.75 -26.72 39.00
N MET A 12 37.76 -25.85 38.83
CA MET A 12 36.84 -25.85 37.67
C MET A 12 36.06 -24.52 37.64
N LEU A 13 36.82 -23.45 37.40
CA LEU A 13 36.33 -22.32 36.61
C LEU A 13 36.63 -22.66 35.15
N ILE A 14 35.74 -22.24 34.26
CA ILE A 14 35.70 -22.39 32.79
C ILE A 14 34.66 -23.45 32.36
N LEU A 15 33.59 -22.95 31.73
CA LEU A 15 32.39 -23.61 31.17
C LEU A 15 31.09 -23.51 31.99
N SER A 16 30.59 -22.28 32.14
CA SER A 16 29.15 -22.00 32.05
C SER A 16 28.97 -20.61 31.44
N GLY A 17 29.22 -20.55 30.13
CA GLY A 17 28.83 -19.41 29.31
C GLY A 17 27.36 -19.52 28.93
N CYS A 18 26.74 -18.35 28.79
CA CYS A 18 25.55 -18.07 27.99
C CYS A 18 24.26 -18.81 28.34
N GLU A 19 23.33 -18.09 28.98
CA GLU A 19 22.04 -17.78 28.38
C GLU A 19 21.38 -16.68 29.21
N SER A 20 21.56 -15.43 28.78
CA SER A 20 20.65 -14.38 29.20
C SER A 20 19.33 -14.66 28.50
N ASP A 21 18.35 -15.19 29.22
CA ASP A 21 16.96 -15.27 28.80
C ASP A 21 16.45 -13.85 28.49
N LYS A 22 16.70 -13.40 27.25
CA LYS A 22 15.92 -12.34 26.65
C LYS A 22 14.51 -12.93 26.53
N LYS A 23 13.58 -12.44 27.36
CA LYS A 23 12.14 -12.58 27.10
C LYS A 23 11.89 -12.13 25.66
N VAL A 24 11.84 -13.09 24.74
CA VAL A 24 11.41 -12.86 23.37
C VAL A 24 9.96 -12.42 23.49
N SER A 25 9.66 -11.20 23.05
CA SER A 25 8.28 -10.74 22.88
C SER A 25 7.52 -11.82 22.10
N THR A 26 6.48 -12.37 22.69
CA THR A 26 5.61 -13.37 22.06
C THR A 26 4.63 -12.74 21.06
N VAL A 27 4.74 -11.44 20.81
CA VAL A 27 3.90 -10.73 19.84
C VAL A 27 4.46 -10.93 18.44
N LYS A 28 3.69 -11.59 17.58
CA LYS A 28 4.00 -11.74 16.17
C LYS A 28 3.93 -10.37 15.49
N ASN A 29 5.07 -9.90 14.97
CA ASN A 29 5.19 -8.57 14.36
C ASN A 29 4.87 -8.53 12.86
N PHE A 30 4.52 -9.67 12.26
CA PHE A 30 4.18 -9.77 10.84
C PHE A 30 3.22 -10.94 10.61
N TYR A 31 2.10 -10.72 9.92
CA TYR A 31 1.14 -11.77 9.55
C TYR A 31 1.12 -11.95 8.03
N ILE A 32 1.02 -13.20 7.58
CA ILE A 32 0.92 -13.54 6.16
C ILE A 32 -0.42 -14.21 5.88
N GLY A 33 -1.11 -13.75 4.84
CA GLY A 33 -2.42 -14.25 4.46
C GLY A 33 -2.49 -14.61 2.99
N ILE A 34 -3.69 -14.93 2.56
CA ILE A 34 -4.07 -15.13 1.17
C ILE A 34 -5.53 -14.72 1.01
N ASP A 35 -5.97 -14.23 -0.15
CA ASP A 35 -7.42 -14.11 -0.36
C ASP A 35 -8.07 -15.48 -0.62
N ASN A 36 -9.36 -15.58 -0.92
CA ASN A 36 -10.02 -16.84 -1.31
C ASN A 36 -10.51 -16.88 -2.78
N SER A 37 -10.06 -15.95 -3.62
CA SER A 37 -10.52 -15.86 -5.00
C SER A 37 -10.03 -17.07 -5.80
N GLY A 38 -10.99 -17.80 -6.39
CA GLY A 38 -10.75 -19.06 -7.11
C GLY A 38 -10.53 -20.29 -6.23
N ASP A 39 -10.66 -20.18 -4.90
CA ASP A 39 -10.50 -21.28 -3.96
C ASP A 39 -11.47 -22.45 -4.25
N LYS A 40 -11.06 -23.68 -3.93
CA LYS A 40 -11.90 -24.89 -4.05
C LYS A 40 -12.36 -25.34 -2.67
N THR A 41 -13.56 -24.94 -2.29
CA THR A 41 -14.19 -25.28 -1.01
C THR A 41 -15.28 -26.34 -1.19
N ASN A 42 -15.53 -27.16 -0.14
CA ASN A 42 -16.69 -28.05 -0.18
C ASN A 42 -17.98 -27.22 -0.05
N PRO A 43 -19.14 -27.77 -0.49
CA PRO A 43 -20.42 -27.11 -0.29
C PRO A 43 -20.65 -26.69 1.17
N GLY A 44 -20.88 -25.40 1.40
CA GLY A 44 -21.12 -24.83 2.73
C GLY A 44 -19.87 -24.31 3.46
N GLU A 45 -18.66 -24.58 2.95
CA GLU A 45 -17.40 -24.06 3.51
C GLU A 45 -17.03 -22.69 2.89
N PHE A 46 -16.43 -21.83 3.71
CA PHE A 46 -15.96 -20.49 3.29
C PHE A 46 -14.51 -20.46 2.80
N PHE A 47 -13.71 -21.47 3.19
CA PHE A 47 -12.30 -21.62 2.86
C PHE A 47 -11.93 -23.10 2.92
N ASN A 48 -10.83 -23.48 2.27
CA ASN A 48 -10.29 -24.83 2.39
C ASN A 48 -9.26 -24.94 3.55
N PRO A 49 -9.61 -25.56 4.70
CA PRO A 49 -8.73 -25.57 5.88
C PRO A 49 -7.42 -26.33 5.64
N VAL A 50 -7.45 -27.42 4.88
CA VAL A 50 -6.24 -28.22 4.55
C VAL A 50 -5.28 -27.41 3.68
N ALA A 51 -5.82 -26.61 2.76
CA ALA A 51 -5.02 -25.70 1.94
C ALA A 51 -4.39 -24.59 2.78
N MET A 52 -5.16 -23.95 3.66
CA MET A 52 -4.64 -22.88 4.51
C MET A 52 -3.51 -23.38 5.43
N ASP A 53 -3.68 -24.56 6.04
CA ASP A 53 -2.62 -25.19 6.84
C ASP A 53 -1.39 -25.53 5.98
N SER A 54 -1.59 -26.09 4.77
CA SER A 54 -0.50 -26.44 3.85
C SER A 54 0.30 -25.22 3.40
N LEU A 55 -0.37 -24.08 3.17
CA LEU A 55 0.25 -22.79 2.86
C LEU A 55 0.87 -22.12 4.09
N GLY A 56 0.41 -22.44 5.30
CA GLY A 56 0.93 -21.86 6.54
C GLY A 56 0.52 -20.39 6.75
N VAL A 57 -0.63 -19.99 6.20
CA VAL A 57 -1.16 -18.62 6.33
C VAL A 57 -1.84 -18.41 7.68
N ASP A 58 -1.86 -17.16 8.13
CA ASP A 58 -2.47 -16.73 9.40
C ASP A 58 -3.90 -16.24 9.24
N PHE A 59 -4.24 -15.74 8.05
CA PHE A 59 -5.52 -15.10 7.78
C PHE A 59 -5.92 -15.23 6.32
N VAL A 60 -7.22 -15.04 6.07
CA VAL A 60 -7.82 -15.05 4.74
C VAL A 60 -8.51 -13.73 4.45
N VAL A 61 -8.32 -13.20 3.24
CA VAL A 61 -9.18 -12.15 2.69
C VAL A 61 -10.33 -12.81 1.93
N TYR A 62 -11.51 -12.84 2.53
CA TYR A 62 -12.69 -13.51 1.99
C TYR A 62 -13.46 -12.56 1.06
N HIS A 63 -13.46 -12.81 -0.25
CA HIS A 63 -14.30 -12.08 -1.21
C HIS A 63 -15.76 -12.50 -1.04
N TYR A 64 -16.53 -11.62 -0.40
CA TYR A 64 -17.97 -11.73 -0.36
C TYR A 64 -18.55 -11.61 -1.77
N ARG A 65 -19.50 -12.49 -2.13
CA ARG A 65 -20.05 -12.58 -3.48
C ARG A 65 -21.42 -11.91 -3.63
N GLY A 66 -21.84 -11.15 -2.64
CA GLY A 66 -23.17 -10.54 -2.58
C GLY A 66 -24.22 -11.42 -1.92
N PRO A 67 -25.38 -10.83 -1.58
CA PRO A 67 -26.44 -11.53 -0.87
C PRO A 67 -27.04 -12.65 -1.73
N GLN A 68 -27.28 -13.81 -1.12
CA GLN A 68 -27.94 -14.96 -1.75
C GLN A 68 -29.37 -15.15 -1.23
N GLY A 69 -29.74 -14.49 -0.13
CA GLY A 69 -31.06 -14.59 0.51
C GLY A 69 -31.57 -13.26 1.02
N THR A 70 -32.35 -13.30 2.10
CA THR A 70 -32.79 -12.12 2.86
C THR A 70 -31.65 -11.55 3.70
N VAL A 71 -31.81 -10.35 4.25
CA VAL A 71 -30.82 -9.79 5.19
C VAL A 71 -30.58 -10.71 6.39
N GLU A 72 -31.62 -11.39 6.88
CA GLU A 72 -31.50 -12.34 8.00
C GLU A 72 -30.72 -13.60 7.63
N ASP A 73 -30.83 -14.08 6.38
CA ASP A 73 -30.01 -15.20 5.89
C ASP A 73 -28.52 -14.82 5.86
N GLU A 74 -28.22 -13.57 5.45
CA GLU A 74 -26.86 -13.04 5.43
C GLU A 74 -26.30 -12.84 6.85
N VAL A 75 -27.11 -12.39 7.81
CA VAL A 75 -26.73 -12.36 9.23
C VAL A 75 -26.25 -13.74 9.68
N ASN A 76 -27.05 -14.78 9.45
CA ASN A 76 -26.70 -16.14 9.86
C ASN A 76 -25.44 -16.67 9.13
N THR A 77 -25.29 -16.32 7.86
CA THR A 77 -24.12 -16.69 7.06
C THR A 77 -22.84 -16.04 7.58
N MET A 78 -22.87 -14.74 7.90
CA MET A 78 -21.70 -14.03 8.43
C MET A 78 -21.35 -14.44 9.87
N LYS A 79 -22.34 -14.78 10.72
CA LYS A 79 -22.08 -15.43 12.02
C LYS A 79 -21.33 -16.75 11.85
N ARG A 80 -21.79 -17.60 10.93
CA ARG A 80 -21.15 -18.89 10.65
C ARG A 80 -19.73 -18.69 10.14
N LEU A 81 -19.51 -17.75 9.21
CA LEU A 81 -18.18 -17.39 8.73
C LEU A 81 -17.25 -17.05 9.90
N GLY A 82 -17.68 -16.15 10.78
CA GLY A 82 -16.89 -15.78 11.95
C GLY A 82 -16.57 -16.97 12.89
N ALA A 83 -17.52 -17.89 13.09
CA ALA A 83 -17.35 -19.07 13.93
C ALA A 83 -16.43 -20.13 13.31
N ASP A 84 -16.52 -20.34 11.99
CA ASP A 84 -15.72 -21.32 11.25
C ASP A 84 -14.24 -20.90 11.24
N PHE A 85 -13.95 -19.62 10.98
CA PHE A 85 -12.59 -19.09 11.03
C PHE A 85 -12.01 -19.16 12.46
N ASP A 86 -12.80 -18.83 13.49
CA ASP A 86 -12.36 -18.93 14.89
C ASP A 86 -12.04 -20.38 15.27
N SER A 87 -12.90 -21.33 14.87
CA SER A 87 -12.71 -22.76 15.12
C SER A 87 -11.46 -23.32 14.43
N ALA A 88 -11.10 -22.79 13.26
CA ALA A 88 -9.89 -23.14 12.54
C ALA A 88 -8.63 -22.42 13.05
N GLY A 89 -8.76 -21.48 14.00
CA GLY A 89 -7.65 -20.67 14.49
C GLY A 89 -7.13 -19.65 13.46
N LEU A 90 -7.91 -19.38 12.41
CA LEU A 90 -7.58 -18.42 11.35
C LEU A 90 -8.29 -17.08 11.59
N LYS A 91 -7.75 -16.02 10.98
CA LYS A 91 -8.39 -14.70 10.95
C LYS A 91 -8.98 -14.43 9.57
N VAL A 92 -9.96 -13.54 9.51
CA VAL A 92 -10.64 -13.21 8.25
C VAL A 92 -10.89 -11.72 8.12
N VAL A 93 -10.63 -11.20 6.94
CA VAL A 93 -11.06 -9.88 6.49
C VAL A 93 -12.09 -10.09 5.39
N VAL A 94 -13.25 -9.45 5.48
CA VAL A 94 -14.32 -9.59 4.49
C VAL A 94 -14.13 -8.52 3.41
N ASN A 95 -13.73 -8.93 2.21
CA ASN A 95 -13.58 -8.08 1.05
C ASN A 95 -14.94 -7.92 0.32
N VAL A 96 -15.33 -6.68 0.06
CA VAL A 96 -16.61 -6.31 -0.57
C VAL A 96 -16.49 -5.83 -2.02
N GLU A 97 -15.41 -6.17 -2.71
CA GLU A 97 -15.12 -5.85 -4.13
C GLU A 97 -16.31 -6.15 -5.07
N CYS A 98 -17.15 -7.12 -4.74
CA CYS A 98 -18.36 -7.44 -5.51
C CYS A 98 -19.23 -6.21 -5.81
N GLY A 99 -19.22 -5.19 -4.93
CA GLY A 99 -19.88 -3.92 -5.18
C GLY A 99 -19.38 -3.24 -6.45
N ASN A 100 -18.06 -3.19 -6.68
CA ASN A 100 -17.45 -2.51 -7.82
C ASN A 100 -17.91 -3.05 -9.19
N TRP A 101 -18.48 -4.26 -9.23
CA TRP A 101 -18.82 -4.96 -10.46
C TRP A 101 -20.32 -5.03 -10.78
N ASN A 102 -21.17 -4.60 -9.84
CA ASN A 102 -22.62 -4.74 -9.93
C ASN A 102 -23.32 -3.39 -9.76
N LEU A 103 -24.15 -3.02 -10.74
CA LEU A 103 -24.91 -1.77 -10.71
C LEU A 103 -25.99 -1.78 -9.62
N GLU A 104 -26.63 -2.92 -9.38
CA GLU A 104 -27.60 -3.11 -8.30
C GLU A 104 -27.27 -4.40 -7.55
N MET A 105 -27.49 -4.41 -6.23
CA MET A 105 -27.32 -5.59 -5.40
C MET A 105 -28.43 -5.63 -4.36
N LYS A 106 -29.52 -6.35 -4.66
CA LYS A 106 -30.69 -6.47 -3.79
C LYS A 106 -30.76 -7.85 -3.15
N SER A 107 -31.01 -7.90 -1.85
CA SER A 107 -31.40 -9.13 -1.16
C SER A 107 -32.85 -9.52 -1.50
N ALA A 108 -33.25 -10.75 -1.15
CA ALA A 108 -34.57 -11.29 -1.48
C ALA A 108 -35.76 -10.53 -0.84
N ASP A 109 -35.50 -9.81 0.25
CA ASP A 109 -36.43 -8.90 0.92
C ASP A 109 -36.40 -7.45 0.37
N GLY A 110 -35.60 -7.20 -0.67
CA GLY A 110 -35.54 -5.95 -1.41
C GLY A 110 -34.59 -4.89 -0.85
N TYR A 111 -33.78 -5.19 0.17
CA TYR A 111 -32.76 -4.26 0.66
C TYR A 111 -31.66 -4.09 -0.39
N GLU A 112 -31.27 -2.85 -0.68
CA GLU A 112 -30.25 -2.49 -1.66
C GLU A 112 -28.90 -2.22 -0.97
N TRP A 113 -27.83 -2.82 -1.50
CA TRP A 113 -26.52 -2.87 -0.85
C TRP A 113 -25.51 -1.91 -1.47
N VAL A 114 -25.69 -1.47 -2.72
CA VAL A 114 -24.69 -0.63 -3.42
C VAL A 114 -25.19 0.76 -3.81
N ASN A 115 -26.48 0.95 -4.04
CA ASN A 115 -27.03 2.28 -4.35
C ASN A 115 -27.23 3.09 -3.06
N GLN A 116 -26.56 4.22 -2.98
CA GLN A 116 -26.59 5.11 -1.83
C GLN A 116 -27.28 6.44 -2.18
N PRO A 117 -27.71 7.25 -1.19
CA PRO A 117 -28.22 8.60 -1.42
C PRO A 117 -27.27 9.46 -2.26
N ASP A 118 -27.82 10.51 -2.87
CA ASP A 118 -27.06 11.48 -3.69
C ASP A 118 -26.35 10.86 -4.90
N ASN A 119 -26.90 9.77 -5.44
CA ASN A 119 -26.38 9.05 -6.62
C ASN A 119 -24.96 8.49 -6.41
N LEU A 120 -24.61 8.17 -5.17
CA LEU A 120 -23.37 7.48 -4.83
C LEU A 120 -23.52 5.97 -5.02
N HIS A 121 -22.42 5.31 -5.37
CA HIS A 121 -22.35 3.86 -5.56
C HIS A 121 -21.25 3.26 -4.69
N LEU A 122 -21.66 2.66 -3.58
CA LEU A 122 -20.76 2.13 -2.55
C LEU A 122 -21.43 0.97 -1.84
N PHE A 123 -20.72 -0.15 -1.74
CA PHE A 123 -21.20 -1.29 -0.98
C PHE A 123 -21.32 -0.95 0.51
N LYS A 124 -22.49 -1.20 1.10
CA LYS A 124 -22.69 -1.11 2.55
C LYS A 124 -23.45 -2.33 3.05
N PHE A 125 -22.89 -2.98 4.06
CA PHE A 125 -23.60 -4.02 4.77
C PHE A 125 -24.82 -3.43 5.50
N PRO A 126 -25.96 -4.12 5.53
CA PRO A 126 -27.04 -3.79 6.46
C PRO A 126 -26.51 -3.80 7.91
N PRO A 127 -26.99 -2.91 8.80
CA PRO A 127 -26.47 -2.83 10.18
C PRO A 127 -26.54 -4.15 10.95
N ALA A 128 -27.55 -4.99 10.72
CA ALA A 128 -27.65 -6.30 11.35
C ALA A 128 -26.52 -7.26 10.91
N VAL A 129 -26.11 -7.19 9.65
CA VAL A 129 -25.01 -8.00 9.11
C VAL A 129 -23.67 -7.50 9.67
N LEU A 130 -23.46 -6.18 9.77
CA LEU A 130 -22.28 -5.63 10.46
C LEU A 130 -22.14 -6.16 11.89
N ARG A 131 -23.23 -6.11 12.68
CA ARG A 131 -23.24 -6.66 14.04
C ARG A 131 -22.89 -8.13 14.10
N SER A 132 -23.37 -8.92 13.14
CA SER A 132 -23.05 -10.35 13.08
C SER A 132 -21.56 -10.62 12.84
N LEU A 133 -20.90 -9.82 12.00
CA LEU A 133 -19.47 -9.92 11.77
C LEU A 133 -18.66 -9.58 13.02
N ALA A 134 -19.14 -8.62 13.84
CA ALA A 134 -18.50 -8.22 15.08
C ALA A 134 -18.60 -9.27 16.21
N GLU A 135 -19.47 -10.28 16.09
CA GLU A 135 -19.64 -11.32 17.13
C GLU A 135 -18.42 -12.22 17.28
N SER A 136 -17.59 -12.37 16.24
CA SER A 136 -16.39 -13.20 16.27
C SER A 136 -15.10 -12.37 16.24
N LYS A 137 -14.18 -12.68 17.17
CA LYS A 137 -12.81 -12.11 17.19
C LYS A 137 -11.91 -12.65 16.08
N ALA A 138 -12.38 -13.61 15.29
CA ALA A 138 -11.70 -14.04 14.07
C ALA A 138 -11.89 -13.03 12.93
N VAL A 139 -13.01 -12.29 12.93
CA VAL A 139 -13.27 -11.27 11.93
C VAL A 139 -12.51 -10.00 12.30
N TRP A 140 -11.47 -9.73 11.53
CA TRP A 140 -10.57 -8.61 11.74
C TRP A 140 -11.11 -7.30 11.19
N GLY A 141 -11.75 -7.35 10.04
CA GLY A 141 -12.17 -6.12 9.35
C GLY A 141 -13.00 -6.37 8.11
N ILE A 142 -13.44 -5.25 7.53
CA ILE A 142 -14.04 -5.19 6.20
C ILE A 142 -13.06 -4.46 5.30
N GLN A 143 -12.80 -5.01 4.12
CA GLN A 143 -11.93 -4.41 3.11
C GLN A 143 -12.76 -3.89 1.94
N TYR A 144 -12.59 -2.62 1.66
CA TYR A 144 -13.07 -1.95 0.47
C TYR A 144 -11.97 -1.99 -0.59
N ASP A 145 -12.10 -2.95 -1.50
CA ASP A 145 -11.13 -3.17 -2.55
C ASP A 145 -11.23 -2.11 -3.65
N GLU A 146 -10.10 -1.52 -4.02
CA GLU A 146 -9.96 -0.47 -5.02
C GLU A 146 -10.96 0.71 -4.81
N LEU A 147 -11.19 1.12 -3.56
CA LEU A 147 -12.12 2.22 -3.25
C LEU A 147 -11.64 3.56 -3.84
N GLU A 148 -10.34 3.78 -3.91
CA GLU A 148 -9.77 4.94 -4.59
C GLU A 148 -10.04 4.86 -6.09
N HIS A 149 -9.96 3.67 -6.68
CA HIS A 149 -10.23 3.45 -8.11
C HIS A 149 -11.68 3.83 -8.42
N SER A 150 -12.65 3.28 -7.69
CA SER A 150 -14.07 3.57 -7.88
C SER A 150 -14.41 5.05 -7.69
N GLN A 151 -13.76 5.74 -6.74
CA GLN A 151 -13.91 7.19 -6.60
C GLN A 151 -13.30 7.98 -7.78
N ILE A 152 -12.04 7.74 -8.15
CA ILE A 152 -11.33 8.61 -9.10
C ILE A 152 -11.69 8.34 -10.56
N THR A 153 -12.16 7.14 -10.89
CA THR A 153 -12.57 6.78 -12.26
C THR A 153 -14.08 6.75 -12.46
N ARG A 154 -14.86 7.18 -11.45
CA ARG A 154 -16.33 7.07 -11.44
C ARG A 154 -16.80 5.63 -11.70
N ASN A 155 -16.11 4.69 -11.04
CA ASN A 155 -16.31 3.25 -11.11
C ASN A 155 -16.28 2.67 -12.53
N LEU A 156 -15.10 2.77 -13.16
CA LEU A 156 -14.85 2.28 -14.51
C LEU A 156 -15.29 0.82 -14.73
N SER A 157 -15.19 -0.04 -13.73
CA SER A 157 -15.61 -1.45 -13.80
C SER A 157 -17.09 -1.61 -14.15
N ILE A 158 -17.95 -0.72 -13.67
CA ILE A 158 -19.38 -0.64 -14.05
C ILE A 158 -19.52 -0.02 -15.43
N THR A 159 -18.84 1.10 -15.68
CA THR A 159 -18.92 1.83 -16.96
C THR A 159 -18.54 0.95 -18.15
N LEU A 160 -17.57 0.03 -17.99
CA LEU A 160 -17.18 -0.92 -19.03
C LEU A 160 -18.31 -1.88 -19.45
N LYS A 161 -19.21 -2.24 -18.53
CA LYS A 161 -20.38 -3.10 -18.80
C LYS A 161 -21.62 -2.29 -19.16
N HIS A 162 -21.70 -1.07 -18.65
CA HIS A 162 -22.82 -0.15 -18.83
C HIS A 162 -22.29 1.20 -19.33
N PRO A 163 -21.99 1.30 -20.64
CA PRO A 163 -21.64 2.58 -21.25
C PRO A 163 -22.76 3.58 -20.93
N ASP A 164 -22.41 4.79 -20.51
CA ASP A 164 -23.31 5.86 -20.00
C ASP A 164 -23.56 5.86 -18.48
N VAL A 165 -23.03 4.89 -17.73
CA VAL A 165 -23.08 4.89 -16.26
C VAL A 165 -21.71 5.25 -15.68
N GLU A 166 -21.64 6.36 -14.97
CA GLU A 166 -20.44 6.85 -14.29
C GLU A 166 -20.81 7.28 -12.87
N LEU A 167 -20.38 6.50 -11.87
CA LEU A 167 -20.81 6.65 -10.48
C LEU A 167 -19.60 6.75 -9.55
N VAL A 168 -19.59 7.76 -8.69
CA VAL A 168 -18.60 7.93 -7.64
C VAL A 168 -19.05 7.24 -6.36
N SER A 169 -18.09 6.84 -5.51
CA SER A 169 -18.40 6.03 -4.33
C SER A 169 -18.54 6.81 -3.03
N LEU A 170 -17.71 7.83 -2.81
CA LEU A 170 -17.63 8.53 -1.52
C LEU A 170 -18.22 9.93 -1.58
N ALA A 171 -18.01 10.65 -2.68
CA ALA A 171 -18.53 11.99 -2.86
C ALA A 171 -18.62 12.37 -4.35
N GLU A 172 -19.69 13.08 -4.71
CA GLU A 172 -19.76 13.85 -5.94
C GLU A 172 -18.97 15.14 -5.78
N THR A 173 -17.90 15.28 -6.56
CA THR A 173 -16.91 16.36 -6.43
C THR A 173 -16.94 17.35 -7.59
N THR A 174 -17.78 17.12 -8.60
CA THR A 174 -17.95 18.04 -9.73
C THR A 174 -18.44 19.41 -9.26
N GLY A 175 -17.81 20.48 -9.73
CA GLY A 175 -18.11 21.86 -9.31
C GLY A 175 -17.44 22.29 -8.01
N MET A 176 -16.65 21.43 -7.38
CA MET A 176 -15.83 21.76 -6.21
C MET A 176 -14.45 22.28 -6.62
N ASN A 177 -13.80 23.03 -5.73
CA ASN A 177 -12.35 23.23 -5.82
C ASN A 177 -11.59 22.04 -5.21
N PHE A 178 -10.30 21.91 -5.53
CA PHE A 178 -9.43 20.83 -5.04
C PHE A 178 -9.50 20.55 -3.53
N LYS A 179 -9.45 21.59 -2.69
CA LYS A 179 -9.52 21.43 -1.22
C LYS A 179 -10.88 20.95 -0.74
N SER A 180 -11.95 21.41 -1.39
CA SER A 180 -13.32 21.00 -1.07
C SER A 180 -13.58 19.56 -1.53
N ALA A 181 -13.04 19.16 -2.68
CA ALA A 181 -13.10 17.79 -3.17
C ALA A 181 -12.35 16.81 -2.24
N ASP A 182 -11.11 17.13 -1.85
CA ASP A 182 -10.35 16.33 -0.85
C ASP A 182 -11.15 16.17 0.45
N HIS A 183 -11.71 17.27 0.95
CA HIS A 183 -12.50 17.25 2.18
C HIS A 183 -13.78 16.42 2.03
N ALA A 184 -14.50 16.53 0.91
CA ALA A 184 -15.72 15.77 0.66
C ALA A 184 -15.45 14.26 0.61
N VAL A 185 -14.41 13.84 -0.13
CA VAL A 185 -13.98 12.43 -0.18
C VAL A 185 -13.57 11.93 1.21
N TYR A 186 -12.84 12.75 1.97
CA TYR A 186 -12.48 12.43 3.36
C TYR A 186 -13.71 12.24 4.26
N GLN A 187 -14.71 13.12 4.16
CA GLN A 187 -15.94 13.00 4.96
C GLN A 187 -16.74 11.75 4.57
N GLY A 188 -16.81 11.42 3.27
CA GLY A 188 -17.43 10.18 2.81
C GLY A 188 -16.73 8.94 3.37
N ALA A 189 -15.40 8.88 3.27
CA ALA A 189 -14.60 7.80 3.85
C ALA A 189 -14.73 7.75 5.38
N ARG A 190 -14.77 8.90 6.05
CA ARG A 190 -14.92 8.97 7.51
C ARG A 190 -16.28 8.45 7.95
N SER A 191 -17.34 8.85 7.26
CA SER A 191 -18.69 8.36 7.52
C SER A 191 -18.78 6.84 7.36
N LEU A 192 -18.12 6.30 6.34
CA LEU A 192 -18.03 4.85 6.13
C LEU A 192 -17.32 4.15 7.30
N VAL A 193 -16.18 4.69 7.73
CA VAL A 193 -15.43 4.16 8.87
C VAL A 193 -16.27 4.19 10.15
N ASP A 194 -16.95 5.31 10.42
CA ASP A 194 -17.78 5.47 11.62
C ASP A 194 -18.98 4.51 11.60
N GLU A 195 -19.61 4.29 10.44
CA GLU A 195 -20.69 3.32 10.25
C GLU A 195 -20.20 1.88 10.50
N CYS A 196 -19.12 1.47 9.86
CA CYS A 196 -18.55 0.13 10.03
C CYS A 196 -18.08 -0.11 11.46
N LYS A 197 -17.47 0.88 12.13
CA LYS A 197 -16.94 0.71 13.50
C LYS A 197 -17.98 0.84 14.61
N SER A 198 -19.13 1.48 14.35
CA SER A 198 -20.22 1.55 15.34
C SER A 198 -20.70 0.16 15.72
N ASP A 199 -20.92 -0.67 14.70
CA ASP A 199 -21.66 -1.92 14.83
C ASP A 199 -20.86 -3.14 14.33
N GLY A 200 -19.77 -2.94 13.60
CA GLY A 200 -19.02 -3.98 12.90
C GLY A 200 -17.62 -4.27 13.46
N PRO A 201 -16.82 -5.02 12.69
CA PRO A 201 -15.44 -5.35 13.03
C PRO A 201 -14.56 -4.09 13.24
N PRO A 202 -13.46 -4.20 14.01
CA PRO A 202 -12.67 -3.05 14.44
C PRO A 202 -11.87 -2.36 13.31
N MET A 203 -11.61 -3.06 12.20
CA MET A 203 -10.83 -2.52 11.09
C MET A 203 -11.67 -2.30 9.84
N VAL A 204 -11.40 -1.19 9.17
CA VAL A 204 -11.89 -0.89 7.83
C VAL A 204 -10.65 -0.69 6.99
N LEU A 205 -10.50 -1.47 5.93
CA LEU A 205 -9.33 -1.48 5.08
C LEU A 205 -9.68 -0.95 3.70
N THR A 206 -8.68 -0.41 3.02
CA THR A 206 -8.79 0.07 1.64
C THR A 206 -7.62 -0.51 0.85
N GLU A 207 -7.92 -1.29 -0.19
CA GLU A 207 -6.91 -1.84 -1.08
C GLU A 207 -6.69 -0.93 -2.28
N HIS A 208 -5.44 -0.61 -2.62
CA HIS A 208 -5.11 0.40 -3.61
C HIS A 208 -4.35 -0.14 -4.81
N VAL A 209 -4.92 0.05 -6.00
CA VAL A 209 -4.25 -0.04 -7.30
C VAL A 209 -3.47 1.23 -7.60
N TRP A 210 -3.97 2.39 -7.18
CA TRP A 210 -3.41 3.70 -7.52
C TRP A 210 -2.60 4.32 -6.37
N PRO A 211 -1.60 5.18 -6.64
CA PRO A 211 -0.71 5.70 -5.61
C PRO A 211 -1.28 6.94 -4.91
N VAL A 212 -2.61 7.00 -4.76
CA VAL A 212 -3.37 8.19 -4.35
C VAL A 212 -4.45 7.83 -3.34
N LEU A 213 -4.96 8.84 -2.64
CA LEU A 213 -5.94 8.78 -1.55
C LEU A 213 -5.49 7.99 -0.30
N PHE A 214 -4.26 7.46 -0.27
CA PHE A 214 -3.70 6.79 0.92
C PHE A 214 -3.79 7.68 2.17
N HIS A 215 -3.35 8.94 2.09
CA HIS A 215 -3.41 9.89 3.21
C HIS A 215 -4.84 10.27 3.57
N ASN A 216 -5.69 10.47 2.56
CA ASN A 216 -7.10 10.81 2.76
C ASN A 216 -7.83 9.71 3.54
N PHE A 217 -7.65 8.45 3.14
CA PHE A 217 -8.28 7.30 3.78
C PHE A 217 -7.65 6.94 5.13
N ALA A 218 -6.32 7.04 5.28
CA ALA A 218 -5.66 6.88 6.58
C ALA A 218 -6.15 7.94 7.58
N ARG A 219 -6.27 9.21 7.16
CA ARG A 219 -6.85 10.30 7.95
C ARG A 219 -8.30 10.02 8.36
N ALA A 220 -9.09 9.36 7.50
CA ALA A 220 -10.45 8.93 7.81
C ALA A 220 -10.49 7.78 8.83
N GLY A 221 -9.38 7.06 9.03
CA GLY A 221 -9.25 5.94 9.96
C GLY A 221 -9.40 4.56 9.30
N MET A 222 -9.23 4.50 7.98
CA MET A 222 -9.05 3.26 7.24
C MET A 222 -7.59 2.82 7.29
N THR A 223 -7.34 1.52 7.24
CA THR A 223 -6.00 0.93 7.13
C THR A 223 -5.63 0.79 5.64
N PRO A 224 -4.58 1.48 5.17
CA PRO A 224 -4.07 1.32 3.81
C PRO A 224 -3.52 -0.07 3.53
N VAL A 225 -3.98 -0.67 2.43
CA VAL A 225 -3.43 -1.90 1.84
C VAL A 225 -2.92 -1.51 0.44
N TYR A 226 -1.60 -1.45 0.24
CA TYR A 226 -1.07 -1.15 -1.09
C TYR A 226 -0.89 -2.44 -1.89
N LYS A 227 -1.34 -2.47 -3.14
CA LYS A 227 -1.01 -3.56 -4.05
C LYS A 227 0.48 -3.54 -4.39
N GLN A 228 1.04 -4.71 -4.59
CA GLN A 228 2.38 -4.98 -5.10
C GLN A 228 2.26 -5.89 -6.29
N MET A 229 3.25 -5.87 -7.17
CA MET A 229 3.29 -6.78 -8.31
C MET A 229 2.02 -6.64 -9.18
N LYS A 230 1.56 -5.40 -9.41
CA LYS A 230 0.41 -5.07 -10.27
C LYS A 230 0.83 -4.06 -11.34
N GLU A 231 -0.04 -3.19 -11.84
CA GLU A 231 0.34 -2.08 -12.73
C GLU A 231 1.00 -0.91 -11.96
N ASN A 232 1.88 -1.24 -11.01
CA ASN A 232 2.56 -0.31 -10.14
C ASN A 232 4.06 -0.60 -10.00
N TRP A 233 4.75 0.30 -9.30
CA TRP A 233 6.07 0.04 -8.74
C TRP A 233 5.90 -0.25 -7.25
N SER A 234 6.14 -1.49 -6.84
CA SER A 234 5.83 -1.98 -5.48
C SER A 234 6.40 -1.08 -4.39
N ASN A 235 7.64 -0.60 -4.55
CA ASN A 235 8.29 0.23 -3.56
C ASN A 235 7.81 1.70 -3.53
N ILE A 236 7.29 2.22 -4.64
CA ILE A 236 6.73 3.58 -4.69
C ILE A 236 5.37 3.61 -3.99
N TRP A 237 4.54 2.59 -4.23
CA TRP A 237 3.25 2.43 -3.55
C TRP A 237 3.47 2.25 -2.05
N ALA A 238 4.45 1.43 -1.67
CA ALA A 238 4.86 1.28 -0.29
C ALA A 238 5.28 2.62 0.33
N SER A 239 6.09 3.44 -0.35
CA SER A 239 6.47 4.77 0.14
C SER A 239 5.28 5.71 0.36
N CYS A 240 4.24 5.60 -0.48
CA CYS A 240 3.00 6.38 -0.32
C CYS A 240 2.19 5.90 0.90
N ALA A 241 1.93 4.60 0.97
CA ALA A 241 1.18 4.01 2.08
C ALA A 241 1.92 4.16 3.42
N MET A 242 3.24 3.94 3.46
CA MET A 242 4.07 4.12 4.67
C MET A 242 3.96 5.53 5.22
N GLY A 243 4.08 6.55 4.37
CA GLY A 243 4.02 7.92 4.83
C GLY A 243 2.63 8.30 5.36
N ALA A 244 1.55 7.81 4.74
CA ALA A 244 0.20 7.93 5.27
C ALA A 244 0.05 7.25 6.64
N CYS A 245 0.52 6.00 6.77
CA CYS A 245 0.43 5.24 8.02
C CYS A 245 1.25 5.87 9.16
N LEU A 246 2.45 6.37 8.85
CA LEU A 246 3.30 7.08 9.82
C LEU A 246 2.67 8.38 10.29
N GLN A 247 1.98 9.10 9.39
CA GLN A 247 1.38 10.40 9.70
C GLN A 247 0.08 10.27 10.50
N TYR A 248 -0.71 9.23 10.23
CA TYR A 248 -2.05 9.04 10.80
C TYR A 248 -2.17 7.85 11.77
N ASP A 249 -1.06 7.22 12.14
CA ASP A 249 -0.98 6.12 13.11
C ASP A 249 -1.91 4.94 12.77
N SER A 250 -1.84 4.48 11.51
CA SER A 250 -2.54 3.28 11.05
C SER A 250 -1.60 2.08 10.94
N GLU A 251 -2.16 0.88 10.82
CA GLU A 251 -1.38 -0.27 10.36
C GLU A 251 -0.99 -0.12 8.88
N LEU A 252 0.06 -0.83 8.47
CA LEU A 252 0.51 -0.89 7.07
C LEU A 252 0.38 -2.31 6.52
N TRP A 253 -0.41 -2.46 5.47
CA TRP A 253 -0.68 -3.75 4.84
C TRP A 253 -0.27 -3.76 3.37
N ALA A 254 -0.02 -4.97 2.86
CA ALA A 254 0.28 -5.20 1.45
C ALA A 254 -0.61 -6.30 0.84
N CYS A 255 -1.14 -6.03 -0.35
CA CYS A 255 -1.67 -7.07 -1.24
C CYS A 255 -0.60 -7.41 -2.27
N ILE A 256 -0.28 -8.69 -2.44
CA ILE A 256 0.68 -9.17 -3.44
C ILE A 256 -0.13 -9.79 -4.57
N ASP A 257 -0.39 -8.97 -5.58
CA ASP A 257 -1.39 -9.22 -6.62
C ASP A 257 -0.81 -10.11 -7.73
N LEU A 258 -1.50 -11.18 -8.09
CA LEU A 258 -1.06 -12.10 -9.14
C LEU A 258 -1.57 -11.72 -10.55
N TRP A 259 -2.39 -10.69 -10.68
CA TRP A 259 -2.86 -10.15 -11.96
C TRP A 259 -1.83 -9.22 -12.61
N HIS A 260 -1.78 -9.25 -13.94
CA HIS A 260 -1.13 -8.20 -14.72
C HIS A 260 -2.00 -7.85 -15.94
N TYR A 261 -2.66 -6.70 -15.91
CA TYR A 261 -3.76 -6.35 -16.78
C TYR A 261 -4.79 -7.50 -16.82
N ASN A 262 -5.10 -8.04 -18.00
CA ASN A 262 -6.02 -9.16 -18.18
C ASN A 262 -5.34 -10.55 -18.08
N ASN A 263 -4.04 -10.63 -17.74
CA ASN A 263 -3.33 -11.89 -17.63
C ASN A 263 -3.34 -12.41 -16.20
N TYR A 264 -3.69 -13.70 -16.04
CA TYR A 264 -3.71 -14.35 -14.75
C TYR A 264 -3.27 -15.84 -14.81
N PRO A 265 -2.22 -16.23 -14.07
CA PRO A 265 -1.32 -15.36 -13.31
C PRO A 265 -0.46 -14.51 -14.26
N GLY A 266 -0.33 -13.23 -13.98
CA GLY A 266 0.49 -12.27 -14.72
C GLY A 266 1.97 -12.30 -14.32
N HIS A 267 2.30 -12.90 -13.16
CA HIS A 267 3.65 -12.82 -12.56
C HIS A 267 4.21 -14.19 -12.19
N SER A 268 5.54 -14.31 -12.23
CA SER A 268 6.25 -15.56 -11.96
C SER A 268 6.36 -15.88 -10.46
N PRO A 269 6.64 -17.15 -10.08
CA PRO A 269 6.95 -17.51 -8.69
C PRO A 269 8.13 -16.72 -8.08
N GLU A 270 9.14 -16.37 -8.88
CA GLU A 270 10.31 -15.59 -8.46
C GLU A 270 9.93 -14.12 -8.15
N SER A 271 9.02 -13.56 -8.96
CA SER A 271 8.47 -12.23 -8.71
C SER A 271 7.63 -12.23 -7.42
N LEU A 272 6.85 -13.28 -7.18
CA LEU A 272 6.10 -13.47 -5.93
C LEU A 272 7.05 -13.55 -4.72
N TRP A 273 8.09 -14.38 -4.80
CA TRP A 273 9.11 -14.47 -3.74
C TRP A 273 9.73 -13.11 -3.41
N SER A 274 10.11 -12.35 -4.44
CA SER A 274 10.74 -11.04 -4.27
C SER A 274 9.81 -10.00 -3.65
N ASN A 275 8.52 -10.00 -4.00
CA ASN A 275 7.54 -9.10 -3.38
C ASN A 275 7.18 -9.52 -1.93
N LEU A 276 7.18 -10.82 -1.61
CA LEU A 276 7.08 -11.31 -0.23
C LEU A 276 8.27 -10.83 0.62
N LEU A 277 9.49 -10.96 0.09
CA LEU A 277 10.71 -10.43 0.72
C LEU A 277 10.64 -8.92 0.92
N PHE A 278 10.22 -8.18 -0.11
CA PHE A 278 10.06 -6.74 -0.05
C PHE A 278 9.08 -6.35 1.07
N ALA A 279 7.86 -6.90 1.09
CA ALA A 279 6.86 -6.55 2.11
C ALA A 279 7.38 -6.81 3.53
N TYR A 280 8.01 -7.96 3.75
CA TYR A 280 8.57 -8.32 5.04
C TYR A 280 9.67 -7.37 5.49
N TRP A 281 10.67 -7.10 4.65
CA TRP A 281 11.79 -6.26 5.05
C TRP A 281 11.50 -4.75 4.98
N ALA A 282 10.45 -4.36 4.25
CA ALA A 282 9.88 -3.02 4.31
C ALA A 282 9.23 -2.71 5.68
N GLY A 283 8.94 -3.74 6.48
CA GLY A 283 8.42 -3.56 7.83
C GLY A 283 6.90 -3.57 7.95
N VAL A 284 6.17 -4.03 6.93
CA VAL A 284 4.69 -4.06 6.95
C VAL A 284 4.17 -4.91 8.12
N ASP A 285 2.97 -4.60 8.61
CA ASP A 285 2.34 -5.36 9.69
C ASP A 285 1.76 -6.67 9.14
N LYS A 286 1.11 -6.62 7.98
CA LYS A 286 0.49 -7.78 7.34
C LYS A 286 0.66 -7.74 5.83
N ALA A 287 0.74 -8.91 5.21
CA ALA A 287 0.69 -9.06 3.76
C ALA A 287 -0.21 -10.23 3.40
N TYR A 288 -0.81 -10.23 2.22
CA TYR A 288 -1.46 -11.42 1.66
C TYR A 288 -1.20 -11.53 0.16
N VAL A 289 -1.30 -12.76 -0.35
CA VAL A 289 -1.23 -13.02 -1.79
C VAL A 289 -2.64 -13.02 -2.37
N GLU A 290 -2.84 -12.32 -3.49
CA GLU A 290 -4.11 -12.32 -4.19
C GLU A 290 -4.28 -13.60 -5.02
N SER A 291 -5.42 -14.25 -4.82
CA SER A 291 -5.93 -15.46 -5.45
C SER A 291 -5.19 -16.77 -5.14
N VAL A 292 -5.90 -17.68 -4.47
CA VAL A 292 -5.46 -19.04 -4.17
C VAL A 292 -5.59 -19.94 -5.38
N GLY A 293 -6.79 -20.05 -5.94
CA GLY A 293 -7.30 -21.20 -6.68
C GLY A 293 -6.35 -22.22 -7.32
N ARG A 294 -6.51 -22.44 -8.63
CA ARG A 294 -5.76 -23.48 -9.38
C ARG A 294 -4.28 -23.16 -9.57
N HIS A 295 -3.78 -22.02 -9.08
CA HIS A 295 -2.41 -21.55 -9.32
C HIS A 295 -1.50 -21.69 -8.10
N THR A 296 -2.06 -21.79 -6.90
CA THR A 296 -1.29 -22.08 -5.68
C THR A 296 -1.37 -23.54 -5.26
N TYR A 297 -2.50 -24.21 -5.47
CA TYR A 297 -2.63 -25.64 -5.15
C TYR A 297 -3.56 -26.38 -6.12
N ALA A 298 -3.57 -27.70 -6.03
CA ALA A 298 -4.55 -28.59 -6.65
C ALA A 298 -5.05 -29.62 -5.62
N ILE A 299 -6.28 -30.08 -5.81
CA ILE A 299 -6.88 -31.19 -5.07
C ILE A 299 -7.25 -32.25 -6.10
N ASP A 300 -6.83 -33.48 -5.87
CA ASP A 300 -7.14 -34.63 -6.72
C ASP A 300 -8.49 -35.29 -6.35
N GLU A 301 -8.87 -36.33 -7.07
CA GLU A 301 -10.12 -37.07 -6.85
C GLU A 301 -10.19 -37.78 -5.48
N ASN A 302 -9.04 -37.94 -4.80
CA ASN A 302 -8.92 -38.54 -3.46
C ASN A 302 -8.85 -37.48 -2.35
N ASN A 303 -9.18 -36.22 -2.67
CA ASN A 303 -9.02 -35.06 -1.78
C ASN A 303 -7.57 -34.83 -1.29
N GLN A 304 -6.56 -35.31 -2.02
CA GLN A 304 -5.16 -35.02 -1.70
C GLN A 304 -4.76 -33.67 -2.27
N LEU A 305 -4.16 -32.84 -1.42
CA LEU A 305 -3.68 -31.52 -1.77
C LEU A 305 -2.23 -31.57 -2.24
N THR A 306 -1.95 -30.94 -3.37
CA THR A 306 -0.60 -30.71 -3.89
C THR A 306 -0.39 -29.21 -4.11
N LEU A 307 0.63 -28.64 -3.49
CA LEU A 307 1.04 -27.26 -3.77
C LEU A 307 1.63 -27.15 -5.16
N LYS A 308 1.34 -26.06 -5.86
CA LYS A 308 1.98 -25.67 -7.12
C LYS A 308 3.08 -24.66 -6.84
N GLU A 309 3.88 -24.33 -7.85
CA GLU A 309 5.05 -23.44 -7.74
C GLU A 309 4.81 -22.18 -6.88
N ARG A 310 3.68 -21.46 -7.06
CA ARG A 310 3.36 -20.26 -6.26
C ARG A 310 2.92 -20.58 -4.84
N GLY A 311 2.22 -21.70 -4.63
CA GLY A 311 1.86 -22.18 -3.30
C GLY A 311 3.07 -22.71 -2.53
N GLU A 312 4.03 -23.33 -3.22
CA GLU A 312 5.32 -23.73 -2.64
C GLU A 312 6.13 -22.51 -2.22
N VAL A 313 6.18 -21.46 -3.05
CA VAL A 313 6.81 -20.18 -2.72
C VAL A 313 6.18 -19.56 -1.46
N LEU A 314 4.85 -19.44 -1.41
CA LEU A 314 4.15 -18.90 -0.25
C LEU A 314 4.36 -19.76 0.99
N SER A 315 4.22 -21.09 0.88
CA SER A 315 4.41 -22.03 1.99
C SER A 315 5.83 -21.98 2.55
N ARG A 316 6.85 -22.00 1.68
CA ARG A 316 8.25 -21.85 2.08
C ARG A 316 8.47 -20.52 2.79
N PHE A 317 7.91 -19.43 2.26
CA PHE A 317 8.04 -18.12 2.89
C PHE A 317 7.41 -18.10 4.29
N ALA A 318 6.16 -18.56 4.40
CA ALA A 318 5.38 -18.53 5.64
C ALA A 318 5.95 -19.46 6.73
N LYS A 319 6.29 -20.71 6.36
CA LYS A 319 6.70 -21.76 7.31
C LYS A 319 8.19 -21.76 7.63
N GLU A 320 9.03 -21.31 6.71
CA GLU A 320 10.49 -21.39 6.85
C GLU A 320 11.13 -20.02 6.94
N TYR A 321 10.92 -19.16 5.93
CA TYR A 321 11.69 -17.91 5.78
C TYR A 321 11.50 -16.96 6.97
N ILE A 322 10.25 -16.67 7.35
CA ILE A 322 9.93 -15.73 8.45
C ILE A 322 10.59 -16.18 9.75
N ARG A 323 10.49 -17.49 10.08
CA ARG A 323 11.06 -18.06 11.30
C ARG A 323 12.58 -18.02 11.31
N GLN A 324 13.21 -18.28 10.17
CA GLN A 324 14.67 -18.26 10.02
C GLN A 324 15.25 -16.83 9.99
N ASN A 325 14.43 -15.83 9.67
CA ASN A 325 14.84 -14.45 9.50
C ASN A 325 14.01 -13.50 10.38
N PRO A 326 14.07 -13.59 11.72
CA PRO A 326 13.25 -12.76 12.59
C PRO A 326 13.51 -11.26 12.39
N ARG A 327 12.44 -10.47 12.28
CA ARG A 327 12.50 -9.01 12.07
C ARG A 327 12.27 -8.26 13.39
N PRO A 328 13.26 -7.52 13.93
CA PRO A 328 13.17 -6.86 15.24
C PRO A 328 12.57 -5.44 15.21
N TYR A 329 11.90 -5.07 14.12
CA TYR A 329 11.32 -3.74 13.89
C TYR A 329 10.05 -3.82 13.06
N THR A 330 9.35 -2.70 12.93
CA THR A 330 8.26 -2.48 11.98
C THR A 330 8.50 -1.19 11.19
N PHE A 331 7.63 -0.87 10.22
CA PHE A 331 7.70 0.40 9.50
C PHE A 331 7.62 1.63 10.44
N ARG A 332 7.05 1.50 11.65
CA ARG A 332 7.01 2.57 12.67
C ARG A 332 8.39 2.97 13.20
N ASP A 333 9.39 2.13 12.97
CA ASP A 333 10.78 2.41 13.28
C ASP A 333 11.52 3.10 12.14
N LEU A 334 10.87 3.33 10.99
CA LEU A 334 11.51 3.95 9.83
C LEU A 334 12.04 5.35 10.15
N GLU A 335 13.25 5.62 9.70
CA GLU A 335 13.92 6.91 9.74
C GLU A 335 14.15 7.36 8.28
N PRO A 336 13.13 7.95 7.63
CA PRO A 336 13.25 8.36 6.24
C PRO A 336 14.35 9.40 6.08
N GLU A 337 15.09 9.35 4.97
CA GLU A 337 16.09 10.36 4.62
C GLU A 337 15.58 11.30 3.53
N ILE A 338 14.59 10.84 2.75
CA ILE A 338 13.96 11.60 1.67
C ILE A 338 12.44 11.62 1.90
N ALA A 339 11.83 12.79 1.73
CA ALA A 339 10.37 12.90 1.67
C ALA A 339 9.92 13.61 0.39
N ILE A 340 8.80 13.17 -0.16
CA ILE A 340 7.96 13.99 -1.04
C ILE A 340 6.79 14.47 -0.18
N ILE A 341 6.59 15.77 -0.12
CA ILE A 341 5.49 16.41 0.62
C ILE A 341 4.59 17.07 -0.41
N ARG A 342 3.35 16.60 -0.54
CA ARG A 342 2.40 17.09 -1.55
C ARG A 342 0.98 17.18 -1.04
N PHE A 343 0.18 18.05 -1.65
CA PHE A 343 -1.26 17.86 -1.62
C PHE A 343 -1.64 16.67 -2.51
N ASP A 344 -2.37 15.71 -1.96
CA ASP A 344 -2.83 14.54 -2.72
C ASP A 344 -4.06 14.89 -3.56
N ASP A 345 -3.83 15.53 -4.70
CA ASP A 345 -4.85 15.88 -5.69
C ASP A 345 -5.28 14.71 -6.59
N THR A 346 -4.94 13.47 -6.26
CA THR A 346 -5.23 12.25 -7.04
C THR A 346 -4.56 12.11 -8.42
N MET A 347 -3.60 12.99 -8.75
CA MET A 347 -2.78 12.83 -9.95
C MET A 347 -1.77 11.70 -9.79
N TRP A 348 -1.78 10.70 -10.69
CA TRP A 348 -0.82 9.59 -10.76
C TRP A 348 -0.09 9.48 -12.11
N GLY A 349 -0.55 10.23 -13.12
CA GLY A 349 -0.09 10.17 -14.51
C GLY A 349 -1.22 10.02 -15.54
N GLN A 350 -2.48 10.10 -15.11
CA GLN A 350 -3.63 10.18 -16.00
C GLN A 350 -3.62 11.47 -16.82
N GLY A 351 -4.32 11.45 -17.94
CA GLY A 351 -4.43 12.56 -18.87
C GLY A 351 -5.19 12.14 -20.13
N PRO A 352 -5.62 13.07 -20.97
CA PRO A 352 -6.48 12.77 -22.12
C PRO A 352 -5.85 11.79 -23.13
N GLU A 353 -4.52 11.75 -23.19
CA GLU A 353 -3.76 10.87 -24.08
C GLU A 353 -3.18 9.63 -23.36
N THR A 354 -3.42 9.47 -22.06
CA THR A 354 -2.90 8.34 -21.28
C THR A 354 -3.81 7.13 -21.46
N TYR A 355 -3.25 6.00 -21.92
CA TYR A 355 -4.03 4.78 -22.12
C TYR A 355 -3.21 3.52 -21.86
N CYS A 356 -3.87 2.42 -21.49
CA CYS A 356 -3.33 1.08 -21.59
C CYS A 356 -3.97 0.35 -22.79
N THR A 357 -3.23 -0.61 -23.36
CA THR A 357 -3.76 -1.49 -24.40
C THR A 357 -4.08 -2.83 -23.77
N VAL A 358 -5.34 -3.23 -23.84
CA VAL A 358 -5.84 -4.51 -23.31
C VAL A 358 -6.28 -5.42 -24.44
N ASP A 359 -6.19 -6.73 -24.21
CA ASP A 359 -6.72 -7.73 -25.12
C ASP A 359 -8.23 -7.91 -24.86
N ASP A 360 -9.01 -7.84 -25.95
CA ASP A 360 -10.46 -8.06 -26.00
C ASP A 360 -10.74 -9.10 -27.09
N GLY A 361 -10.72 -10.37 -26.70
CA GLY A 361 -10.72 -11.50 -27.64
C GLY A 361 -9.54 -11.44 -28.60
N ASP A 362 -9.82 -11.40 -29.90
CA ASP A 362 -8.79 -11.31 -30.95
C ASP A 362 -8.34 -9.86 -31.26
N LYS A 363 -8.88 -8.86 -30.55
CA LYS A 363 -8.60 -7.44 -30.78
C LYS A 363 -7.80 -6.84 -29.63
N LYS A 364 -7.05 -5.79 -29.97
CA LYS A 364 -6.42 -4.90 -28.99
C LYS A 364 -7.20 -3.60 -28.91
N VAL A 365 -7.60 -3.22 -27.71
CA VAL A 365 -8.36 -2.00 -27.44
C VAL A 365 -7.54 -1.09 -26.54
N ASN A 366 -7.50 0.20 -26.89
CA ASN A 366 -6.91 1.21 -26.02
C ASN A 366 -7.97 1.71 -25.05
N LEU A 367 -7.74 1.47 -23.76
CA LEU A 367 -8.54 1.99 -22.66
C LEU A 367 -7.91 3.34 -22.23
N TYR A 368 -8.56 4.43 -22.59
CA TYR A 368 -8.11 5.78 -22.25
C TYR A 368 -8.53 6.14 -20.83
N TRP A 369 -7.55 6.56 -20.02
CA TRP A 369 -7.79 7.04 -18.67
C TRP A 369 -8.26 8.49 -18.71
N LYS A 370 -9.37 8.77 -18.03
CA LYS A 370 -9.93 10.12 -17.99
C LYS A 370 -9.07 11.03 -17.13
N ASP A 371 -8.95 12.28 -17.55
CA ASP A 371 -8.26 13.33 -16.80
C ASP A 371 -9.19 13.90 -15.72
N TRP A 372 -9.61 13.05 -14.78
CA TRP A 372 -10.49 13.42 -13.68
C TRP A 372 -9.74 13.26 -12.36
N LEU A 373 -9.66 14.36 -11.62
CA LEU A 373 -9.12 14.39 -10.27
C LEU A 373 -10.27 14.32 -9.27
N PHE A 374 -10.15 13.46 -8.26
CA PHE A 374 -11.20 13.10 -7.31
C PHE A 374 -12.51 12.59 -7.93
N GLY A 375 -12.50 12.18 -9.21
CA GLY A 375 -13.69 11.80 -9.97
C GLY A 375 -14.53 12.99 -10.47
N ALA A 376 -14.05 14.22 -10.33
CA ALA A 376 -14.75 15.41 -10.82
C ALA A 376 -14.52 15.60 -12.33
N TYR A 377 -15.59 15.95 -13.06
CA TYR A 377 -15.49 16.22 -14.50
C TYR A 377 -14.68 17.48 -14.83
N ASP A 378 -14.60 18.43 -13.89
CA ASP A 378 -14.03 19.77 -14.06
C ASP A 378 -12.76 20.03 -13.22
N LEU A 379 -12.21 19.00 -12.58
CA LEU A 379 -10.86 19.04 -11.98
C LEU A 379 -9.91 18.17 -12.82
N ASN A 380 -9.00 18.84 -13.52
CA ASN A 380 -8.04 18.20 -14.43
C ASN A 380 -6.61 18.39 -13.93
N THR A 381 -5.70 17.59 -14.46
CA THR A 381 -4.27 17.66 -14.18
C THR A 381 -3.65 18.99 -14.62
N SER A 382 -2.61 19.41 -13.90
CA SER A 382 -1.81 20.60 -14.23
C SER A 382 -0.32 20.31 -14.09
N ALA A 383 0.52 21.23 -14.61
CA ALA A 383 1.97 21.12 -14.47
C ALA A 383 2.42 21.03 -13.00
N GLU A 384 1.69 21.70 -12.09
CA GLU A 384 1.90 21.62 -10.65
C GLU A 384 1.57 20.24 -10.09
N SER A 385 0.45 19.64 -10.50
CA SER A 385 0.06 18.28 -10.11
C SER A 385 1.05 17.22 -10.57
N GLU A 386 1.78 17.44 -11.68
CA GLU A 386 2.80 16.51 -12.19
C GLU A 386 4.14 16.55 -11.42
N GLU A 387 4.37 17.58 -10.61
CA GLU A 387 5.69 17.83 -9.99
C GLU A 387 6.19 16.63 -9.17
N TRP A 388 5.30 15.92 -8.48
CA TRP A 388 5.70 14.79 -7.64
C TRP A 388 6.11 13.55 -8.46
N ILE A 389 5.53 13.36 -9.65
CA ILE A 389 5.94 12.31 -10.59
C ILE A 389 7.36 12.61 -11.09
N LYS A 390 7.63 13.89 -11.40
CA LYS A 390 8.97 14.38 -11.77
C LYS A 390 9.98 14.24 -10.62
N ALA A 391 9.56 14.45 -9.38
CA ALA A 391 10.39 14.16 -8.21
C ALA A 391 10.76 12.67 -8.13
N TRP A 392 9.80 11.77 -8.32
CA TRP A 392 10.06 10.33 -8.42
C TRP A 392 11.00 9.98 -9.58
N HIS A 393 10.82 10.59 -10.75
CA HIS A 393 11.76 10.42 -11.87
C HIS A 393 13.21 10.74 -11.45
N THR A 394 13.41 11.87 -10.76
CA THR A 394 14.74 12.26 -10.27
C THR A 394 15.27 11.29 -9.21
N ILE A 395 14.45 10.94 -8.21
CA ILE A 395 14.83 10.02 -7.11
C ILE A 395 15.19 8.63 -7.65
N THR A 396 14.47 8.15 -8.66
CA THR A 396 14.66 6.81 -9.25
C THR A 396 15.68 6.81 -10.39
N HIS A 397 16.51 7.85 -10.50
CA HIS A 397 17.54 7.99 -11.53
C HIS A 397 16.99 7.96 -12.98
N GLY A 398 15.71 8.24 -13.16
CA GLY A 398 15.01 8.22 -14.44
C GLY A 398 14.44 6.86 -14.85
N VAL A 399 14.49 5.87 -13.97
CA VAL A 399 13.86 4.56 -14.19
C VAL A 399 12.35 4.70 -14.32
N VAL A 400 11.73 5.45 -13.41
CA VAL A 400 10.32 5.82 -13.50
C VAL A 400 10.17 6.94 -14.52
N LYS A 401 9.17 6.87 -15.40
CA LYS A 401 8.91 7.92 -16.39
C LYS A 401 8.40 9.19 -15.70
N LYS A 402 8.77 10.36 -16.23
CA LYS A 402 8.43 11.66 -15.62
C LYS A 402 6.96 12.04 -15.85
N GLU A 403 6.28 11.31 -16.72
CA GLU A 403 4.90 11.52 -17.12
C GLU A 403 3.90 10.69 -16.30
N SER A 404 4.28 9.51 -15.77
CA SER A 404 3.36 8.66 -15.01
C SER A 404 4.07 7.70 -14.06
N LEU A 405 3.47 7.44 -12.90
CA LEU A 405 3.92 6.43 -11.94
C LEU A 405 3.33 5.05 -12.19
N SER A 406 2.24 4.93 -12.96
CA SER A 406 1.55 3.64 -13.14
C SER A 406 1.85 3.04 -14.51
N TRP A 407 2.02 1.72 -14.55
CA TRP A 407 2.10 0.97 -15.81
C TRP A 407 0.80 1.05 -16.62
N ASN A 408 -0.34 1.39 -15.98
CA ASN A 408 -1.59 1.69 -16.67
C ASN A 408 -1.47 2.83 -17.70
N ALA A 409 -0.44 3.67 -17.60
CA ALA A 409 -0.01 4.54 -18.69
C ALA A 409 0.82 3.75 -19.74
N GLY A 410 0.22 2.70 -20.31
CA GLY A 410 0.91 1.76 -21.20
C GLY A 410 1.52 2.42 -22.43
N ASN A 411 0.94 3.52 -22.91
CA ASN A 411 1.49 4.32 -24.01
C ASN A 411 2.77 5.07 -23.61
N ILE A 412 2.88 5.55 -22.38
CA ILE A 412 4.08 6.22 -21.83
C ILE A 412 5.20 5.22 -21.61
N TYR A 413 4.87 4.03 -21.09
CA TYR A 413 5.82 2.95 -20.82
C TYR A 413 6.10 2.06 -22.04
N LYS A 414 5.57 2.40 -23.22
CA LYS A 414 5.72 1.60 -24.43
C LYS A 414 7.19 1.33 -24.74
N GLY A 415 7.52 0.05 -24.92
CA GLY A 415 8.88 -0.41 -25.23
C GLY A 415 9.79 -0.59 -24.01
N MET A 416 9.29 -0.28 -22.80
CA MET A 416 9.98 -0.61 -21.55
C MET A 416 9.43 -1.94 -21.00
N PRO A 417 10.29 -2.94 -20.74
CA PRO A 417 9.86 -4.15 -20.04
C PRO A 417 9.29 -3.81 -18.66
N TYR A 418 8.22 -4.50 -18.28
CA TYR A 418 7.63 -4.39 -16.94
C TYR A 418 8.66 -4.72 -15.85
N ARG A 419 8.65 -3.94 -14.78
CA ARG A 419 9.48 -4.07 -13.58
C ARG A 419 8.60 -3.92 -12.35
N CYS A 420 8.90 -4.67 -11.28
CA CYS A 420 8.25 -4.52 -9.99
C CYS A 420 8.85 -3.36 -9.18
N PHE A 421 10.16 -3.12 -9.32
CA PHE A 421 10.93 -2.25 -8.43
C PHE A 421 11.68 -1.15 -9.17
N ALA A 422 11.76 0.02 -8.52
CA ALA A 422 12.60 1.15 -8.91
C ALA A 422 13.58 1.53 -7.79
N PRO A 423 14.77 2.06 -8.11
CA PRO A 423 15.75 2.47 -7.10
C PRO A 423 15.20 3.59 -6.20
N ALA A 424 15.43 3.52 -4.89
CA ALA A 424 14.98 4.54 -3.94
C ALA A 424 15.75 4.46 -2.60
N ASN A 425 16.30 5.57 -2.13
CA ASN A 425 16.98 5.64 -0.83
C ASN A 425 16.09 6.25 0.27
N SER A 426 15.49 5.39 1.10
CA SER A 426 14.74 5.74 2.32
C SER A 426 13.71 6.86 2.09
N VAL A 427 12.84 6.64 1.12
CA VAL A 427 11.83 7.61 0.64
C VAL A 427 10.46 7.32 1.24
N VAL A 428 9.76 8.37 1.67
CA VAL A 428 8.34 8.33 2.05
C VAL A 428 7.58 9.48 1.40
N VAL A 429 6.27 9.33 1.20
CA VAL A 429 5.40 10.42 0.74
C VAL A 429 4.50 10.87 1.88
N TYR A 430 4.55 12.15 2.22
CA TYR A 430 3.67 12.77 3.19
C TYR A 430 2.67 13.71 2.50
N ASP A 431 1.53 13.95 3.13
CA ASP A 431 0.60 14.94 2.61
C ASP A 431 1.00 16.37 3.03
N ASP A 432 0.23 17.35 2.57
CA ASP A 432 0.48 18.78 2.74
C ASP A 432 0.37 19.29 4.18
N SER A 433 -0.10 18.45 5.11
CA SER A 433 -0.33 18.76 6.52
C SER A 433 0.68 18.11 7.47
N VAL A 434 1.72 17.44 6.95
CA VAL A 434 2.72 16.76 7.77
C VAL A 434 3.45 17.69 8.74
N ARG A 435 3.61 17.23 9.98
CA ARG A 435 4.22 18.02 11.06
C ARG A 435 5.66 17.61 11.30
N LYS A 436 6.43 18.51 11.90
CA LYS A 436 7.86 18.34 12.24
C LYS A 436 8.24 17.00 12.88
N THR A 437 7.35 16.40 13.66
CA THR A 437 7.56 15.10 14.31
C THR A 437 8.01 14.01 13.34
N HIS A 438 7.47 14.00 12.12
CA HIS A 438 7.76 13.00 11.07
C HIS A 438 8.95 13.38 10.18
N LEU A 439 9.45 14.61 10.27
CA LEU A 439 10.42 15.18 9.33
C LEU A 439 11.86 15.23 9.87
N ASN A 440 12.09 14.83 11.13
CA ASN A 440 13.34 15.10 11.84
C ASN A 440 14.58 14.36 11.30
N THR A 441 14.39 13.24 10.60
CA THR A 441 15.46 12.41 10.05
C THR A 441 15.80 12.76 8.60
N LEU A 442 14.99 13.63 7.97
CA LEU A 442 15.13 13.97 6.57
C LEU A 442 16.43 14.72 6.29
N LYS A 443 17.03 14.37 5.16
CA LYS A 443 18.18 15.04 4.55
C LYS A 443 17.80 15.80 3.29
N LEU A 444 16.78 15.30 2.58
CA LEU A 444 16.21 15.89 1.38
C LEU A 444 14.67 15.88 1.46
N ALA A 445 14.03 16.97 1.07
CA ALA A 445 12.58 17.01 0.89
C ALA A 445 12.23 17.63 -0.46
N PHE A 446 11.23 17.07 -1.14
CA PHE A 446 10.58 17.67 -2.31
C PHE A 446 9.24 18.24 -1.87
N LEU A 447 8.99 19.52 -2.14
CA LEU A 447 7.71 20.19 -1.94
C LEU A 447 7.01 20.30 -3.28
N CYS A 448 5.91 19.56 -3.47
CA CYS A 448 5.26 19.35 -4.76
C CYS A 448 3.76 19.65 -4.72
N GLY A 449 3.18 19.88 -5.90
CA GLY A 449 1.73 19.88 -6.07
C GLY A 449 1.09 21.25 -5.88
N LEU A 450 -0.21 21.24 -5.61
CA LEU A 450 -1.05 22.43 -5.61
C LEU A 450 -0.96 23.27 -4.32
N SER A 451 -0.74 22.64 -3.18
CA SER A 451 -0.74 23.35 -1.88
C SER A 451 0.09 22.64 -0.81
N ILE A 452 0.62 23.41 0.13
CA ILE A 452 1.26 22.95 1.37
C ILE A 452 0.78 23.85 2.50
N SER A 453 0.38 23.27 3.64
CA SER A 453 -0.09 24.06 4.79
C SER A 453 1.01 24.99 5.33
N GLU A 454 0.61 26.14 5.85
CA GLU A 454 1.54 27.14 6.39
C GLU A 454 2.39 26.57 7.52
N GLU A 455 1.79 25.73 8.35
CA GLU A 455 2.48 25.08 9.45
C GLU A 455 3.51 24.08 8.94
N THR A 456 3.24 23.34 7.86
CA THR A 456 4.23 22.43 7.24
C THR A 456 5.38 23.23 6.66
N LEU A 457 5.11 24.32 5.93
CA LEU A 457 6.15 25.21 5.39
C LEU A 457 7.02 25.81 6.49
N LYS A 458 6.40 26.22 7.60
CA LYS A 458 7.10 26.74 8.78
C LYS A 458 8.02 25.69 9.39
N ASP A 459 7.56 24.46 9.56
CA ASP A 459 8.34 23.36 10.11
C ASP A 459 9.50 22.97 9.20
N VAL A 460 9.26 22.89 7.88
CA VAL A 460 10.30 22.64 6.87
C VAL A 460 11.36 23.73 6.90
N GLY A 461 10.97 25.01 6.88
CA GLY A 461 11.93 26.12 6.96
C GLY A 461 12.75 26.11 8.25
N ASP A 462 12.14 25.70 9.37
CA ASP A 462 12.85 25.50 10.63
C ASP A 462 13.90 24.38 10.56
N LEU A 463 13.58 23.28 9.87
CA LEU A 463 14.51 22.17 9.66
C LEU A 463 15.64 22.54 8.68
N VAL A 464 15.34 23.31 7.63
CA VAL A 464 16.37 23.88 6.74
C VAL A 464 17.37 24.69 7.58
N ARG A 465 16.88 25.69 8.32
CA ARG A 465 17.74 26.58 9.11
C ARG A 465 18.55 25.86 10.19
N LYS A 466 17.91 24.93 10.92
CA LYS A 466 18.47 24.40 12.19
C LYS A 466 19.12 23.02 12.05
N LYS A 467 18.69 22.21 11.08
CA LYS A 467 19.07 20.79 10.92
C LYS A 467 19.80 20.48 9.62
N GLY A 468 19.86 21.42 8.68
CA GLY A 468 20.59 21.24 7.43
C GLY A 468 19.82 20.48 6.36
N LEU A 469 18.48 20.51 6.43
CA LEU A 469 17.63 19.93 5.39
C LEU A 469 17.86 20.66 4.05
N ALA A 470 18.03 19.88 2.98
CA ALA A 470 17.94 20.40 1.61
C ALA A 470 16.51 20.26 1.10
N VAL A 471 15.94 21.33 0.53
CA VAL A 471 14.56 21.34 0.05
C VAL A 471 14.53 21.66 -1.44
N VAL A 472 13.94 20.78 -2.24
CA VAL A 472 13.61 21.01 -3.64
C VAL A 472 12.17 21.49 -3.72
N THR A 473 11.94 22.59 -4.44
CA THR A 473 10.61 23.18 -4.54
C THR A 473 10.45 24.00 -5.81
N SER A 474 9.21 24.19 -6.26
CA SER A 474 8.88 25.31 -7.14
C SER A 474 8.94 26.63 -6.36
N LYS A 475 8.87 27.76 -7.06
CA LYS A 475 8.78 29.08 -6.42
C LYS A 475 7.57 29.25 -5.49
N ARG A 476 6.53 28.41 -5.61
CA ARG A 476 5.26 28.54 -4.86
C ARG A 476 5.44 28.28 -3.36
N PHE A 477 6.34 27.37 -2.99
CA PHE A 477 6.55 26.98 -1.59
C PHE A 477 7.88 27.47 -1.00
N ALA A 478 8.66 28.22 -1.78
CA ALA A 478 9.93 28.79 -1.33
C ALA A 478 9.72 30.08 -0.51
N PRO A 479 10.63 30.42 0.44
CA PRO A 479 10.60 31.70 1.13
C PRO A 479 10.62 32.90 0.18
N ASN A 480 9.79 33.91 0.47
CA ASN A 480 9.62 35.10 -0.38
C ASN A 480 10.94 35.83 -0.71
N GLU A 481 11.89 35.86 0.23
CA GLU A 481 13.20 36.48 0.04
C GLU A 481 14.04 35.82 -1.06
N PHE A 482 13.86 34.51 -1.30
CA PHE A 482 14.52 33.80 -2.39
C PHE A 482 13.74 33.90 -3.70
N VAL A 483 12.41 33.88 -3.62
CA VAL A 483 11.52 34.02 -4.80
C VAL A 483 11.79 35.31 -5.57
N THR A 484 12.02 36.44 -4.87
CA THR A 484 12.32 37.72 -5.52
C THR A 484 13.63 37.72 -6.33
N ARG A 485 14.58 36.84 -5.96
CA ARG A 485 15.88 36.66 -6.59
C ARG A 485 15.89 35.55 -7.64
N TYR A 486 14.93 34.65 -7.59
CA TYR A 486 14.73 33.57 -8.56
C TYR A 486 14.18 34.12 -9.88
N LYS A 487 14.66 33.59 -11.01
CA LYS A 487 14.23 34.00 -12.36
C LYS A 487 13.72 32.82 -13.17
N SER A 488 14.55 31.78 -13.31
CA SER A 488 14.22 30.52 -13.97
C SER A 488 15.33 29.48 -13.75
N GLY A 489 15.09 28.25 -14.23
CA GLY A 489 16.02 27.12 -14.18
C GLY A 489 16.12 26.52 -12.78
N THR A 490 17.26 25.92 -12.43
CA THR A 490 17.51 25.44 -11.07
C THR A 490 18.47 26.39 -10.34
N LYS A 491 18.12 26.82 -9.12
CA LYS A 491 18.94 27.72 -8.30
C LYS A 491 18.97 27.30 -6.85
N VAL A 492 20.15 27.44 -6.24
CA VAL A 492 20.39 27.13 -4.82
C VAL A 492 20.45 28.43 -4.02
N PHE A 493 19.77 28.43 -2.87
CA PHE A 493 19.80 29.49 -1.87
C PHE A 493 20.12 28.88 -0.51
N GLU A 494 21.26 29.25 0.08
CA GLU A 494 21.64 28.81 1.42
C GLU A 494 20.76 29.49 2.48
N ASP A 495 20.29 28.74 3.46
CA ASP A 495 19.42 29.22 4.56
C ASP A 495 19.78 28.50 5.87
N GLY A 496 20.54 29.17 6.74
CA GLY A 496 21.09 28.60 7.95
C GLY A 496 22.07 27.45 7.66
N LYS A 497 21.78 26.25 8.16
CA LYS A 497 22.60 25.05 7.93
C LYS A 497 22.22 24.28 6.66
N GLY A 498 21.08 24.61 6.05
CA GLY A 498 20.49 23.91 4.93
C GLY A 498 20.34 24.84 3.73
N LYS A 499 19.51 24.42 2.77
CA LYS A 499 19.33 25.16 1.52
C LYS A 499 18.00 24.89 0.85
N TRP A 500 17.57 25.88 0.08
CA TRP A 500 16.44 25.80 -0.85
C TRP A 500 16.97 25.67 -2.28
N ILE A 501 16.51 24.65 -2.98
CA ILE A 501 16.77 24.38 -4.40
C ILE A 501 15.46 24.69 -5.14
N ILE A 502 15.36 25.89 -5.69
CA ILE A 502 14.19 26.33 -6.44
C ILE A 502 14.37 25.92 -7.90
N THR A 503 13.42 25.19 -8.47
CA THR A 503 13.44 24.69 -9.84
C THR A 503 12.14 24.95 -10.59
N ASP A 504 12.22 25.12 -11.91
CA ASP A 504 11.08 25.10 -12.83
C ASP A 504 10.73 23.66 -13.28
N ASP A 505 11.65 22.70 -13.11
CA ASP A 505 11.46 21.30 -13.51
C ASP A 505 12.09 20.34 -12.48
N MET A 506 11.25 19.53 -11.85
CA MET A 506 11.72 18.53 -10.87
C MET A 506 12.35 17.29 -11.50
N ALA A 507 12.32 17.15 -12.83
CA ALA A 507 12.99 16.10 -13.58
C ALA A 507 14.26 16.62 -14.31
N GLY A 508 14.65 17.88 -14.10
CA GLY A 508 15.77 18.48 -14.82
C GLY A 508 17.14 17.91 -14.46
N ASP A 509 18.02 17.76 -15.45
CA ASP A 509 19.38 17.22 -15.27
C ASP A 509 20.23 18.02 -14.26
N GLU A 510 20.06 19.34 -14.22
CA GLU A 510 20.75 20.20 -13.25
C GLU A 510 20.34 19.84 -11.81
N LEU A 511 19.04 19.68 -11.57
CA LEU A 511 18.53 19.25 -10.28
C LEU A 511 19.04 17.85 -9.92
N LYS A 512 18.99 16.89 -10.86
CA LYS A 512 19.48 15.52 -10.64
C LYS A 512 20.93 15.51 -10.14
N LYS A 513 21.80 16.35 -10.72
CA LYS A 513 23.20 16.53 -10.25
C LYS A 513 23.28 17.10 -8.85
N MET A 514 22.43 18.08 -8.52
CA MET A 514 22.42 18.71 -7.20
C MET A 514 21.95 17.77 -6.09
N VAL A 515 21.00 16.86 -6.39
CA VAL A 515 20.44 15.93 -5.40
C VAL A 515 21.12 14.56 -5.35
N ALA A 516 22.04 14.29 -6.28
CA ALA A 516 22.83 13.06 -6.34
C ALA A 516 23.41 12.58 -4.99
N PRO A 517 23.86 13.45 -4.06
CA PRO A 517 24.39 13.00 -2.77
C PRO A 517 23.39 12.27 -1.85
N TRP A 518 22.08 12.39 -2.11
CA TRP A 518 21.04 11.83 -1.23
C TRP A 518 20.25 10.67 -1.85
N ILE A 519 20.07 10.65 -3.18
CA ILE A 519 19.11 9.75 -3.85
C ILE A 519 19.52 8.28 -3.92
N GLY A 520 20.79 7.95 -3.58
CA GLY A 520 21.27 6.57 -3.46
C GLY A 520 21.90 6.01 -4.74
N ASN A 521 22.03 4.68 -4.81
CA ASN A 521 22.54 3.98 -5.99
C ASN A 521 21.41 3.61 -6.96
N GLU A 522 21.75 3.41 -8.23
CA GLU A 522 20.78 3.24 -9.34
C GLU A 522 20.15 1.84 -9.42
N ASN A 523 20.45 0.95 -8.47
CA ASN A 523 20.03 -0.45 -8.50
C ASN A 523 19.68 -1.00 -7.11
N GLU A 524 19.37 -0.13 -6.14
CA GLU A 524 19.01 -0.55 -4.80
C GLU A 524 17.79 0.20 -4.24
N ILE A 525 17.06 -0.48 -3.37
CA ILE A 525 16.13 0.14 -2.42
C ILE A 525 16.80 0.09 -1.05
N VAL A 526 16.78 1.19 -0.32
CA VAL A 526 17.34 1.25 1.04
C VAL A 526 16.28 1.71 2.01
N PHE A 527 16.13 0.99 3.13
CA PHE A 527 15.38 1.45 4.29
C PHE A 527 16.29 1.56 5.50
N ARG A 528 16.06 2.59 6.32
CA ARG A 528 16.75 2.82 7.58
C ARG A 528 15.75 2.81 8.70
N PHE A 529 16.05 2.11 9.77
CA PHE A 529 15.21 2.03 10.95
C PHE A 529 16.01 2.39 12.19
N LYS A 530 15.29 2.83 13.23
CA LYS A 530 15.82 3.14 14.56
C LYS A 530 16.76 2.04 15.03
N GLY A 531 17.79 2.44 15.78
CA GLY A 531 18.82 1.53 16.27
C GLY A 531 19.90 1.21 15.23
N ASN A 532 20.13 2.10 14.26
CA ASN A 532 21.12 1.95 13.19
C ASN A 532 20.89 0.70 12.31
N ARG A 533 19.63 0.29 12.16
CA ARG A 533 19.26 -0.84 11.33
C ARG A 533 19.12 -0.40 9.89
N LYS A 534 19.63 -1.19 8.96
CA LYS A 534 19.55 -0.90 7.54
C LYS A 534 19.14 -2.15 6.78
N VAL A 535 18.22 -1.99 5.85
CA VAL A 535 17.91 -2.98 4.81
C VAL A 535 18.31 -2.39 3.48
N ILE A 536 19.05 -3.17 2.70
CA ILE A 536 19.42 -2.88 1.32
C ILE A 536 18.83 -4.00 0.47
N MET A 537 18.07 -3.64 -0.56
CA MET A 537 17.48 -4.57 -1.50
C MET A 537 18.11 -4.31 -2.86
N ASN A 538 18.98 -5.21 -3.32
CA ASN A 538 19.59 -5.10 -4.63
C ASN A 538 18.59 -5.53 -5.69
N ILE A 539 18.24 -4.63 -6.60
CA ILE A 539 17.26 -4.89 -7.66
C ILE A 539 17.96 -5.64 -8.80
N SER A 540 17.34 -6.71 -9.29
CA SER A 540 17.80 -7.43 -10.48
C SER A 540 17.84 -6.52 -11.72
N SER A 541 18.62 -6.91 -12.74
CA SER A 541 18.75 -6.13 -13.97
C SER A 541 17.40 -5.92 -14.68
N ASP A 542 16.52 -6.92 -14.65
CA ASP A 542 15.17 -6.86 -15.19
C ASP A 542 14.14 -6.19 -14.27
N GLY A 543 14.52 -5.84 -13.03
CA GLY A 543 13.69 -5.09 -12.10
C GLY A 543 12.58 -5.87 -11.42
N LYS A 544 12.55 -7.19 -11.56
CA LYS A 544 11.47 -8.04 -11.02
C LYS A 544 11.81 -8.70 -9.69
N GLU A 545 13.11 -8.81 -9.39
CA GLU A 545 13.60 -9.51 -8.22
C GLU A 545 14.43 -8.61 -7.30
N VAL A 546 14.49 -8.97 -6.02
CA VAL A 546 15.35 -8.33 -5.03
C VAL A 546 16.16 -9.35 -4.22
N ASP A 547 17.42 -9.01 -3.97
CA ASP A 547 18.27 -9.70 -2.99
C ASP A 547 18.44 -8.83 -1.74
N ILE A 548 18.29 -9.43 -0.56
CA ILE A 548 18.22 -8.69 0.71
C ILE A 548 19.55 -8.76 1.45
N LYS A 549 20.07 -7.59 1.79
CA LYS A 549 21.18 -7.43 2.73
C LYS A 549 20.73 -6.59 3.92
N THR A 550 21.02 -7.09 5.12
CA THR A 550 20.72 -6.41 6.38
C THR A 550 22.00 -5.97 7.10
N GLU A 551 21.93 -4.83 7.78
CA GLU A 551 23.00 -4.33 8.66
C GLU A 551 22.38 -3.94 10.01
N GLY A 552 22.97 -4.41 11.11
CA GLY A 552 22.50 -4.11 12.47
C GLY A 552 21.21 -4.83 12.90
N ILE A 553 20.80 -5.88 12.20
CA ILE A 553 19.59 -6.68 12.46
C ILE A 553 19.95 -7.98 13.21
#